data_AF-A0A817UT12-F1
#
_entry.id   AF-A0A817UT12-F1
#
_cell.length_a   1.000
_cell.length_b   1.000
_cell.length_c   1.000
_cell.angle_alpha   90.00
_cell.angle_beta   90.00
_cell.angle_gamma   90.00
#
_symmetry.space_group_name_H-M   'P 1'
#
loop_
_entity.id
_entity.type
_entity.pdbx_description
1 polymer ?
#
loop_
_entity_poly.entity_id
_entity_poly.type
_entity_poly.pdbx_seq_one_letter_code
_entity_poly.pdbx_strand_id
1 'polypeptide(L)'
;MNCNHWINNISNDQDEEALLIQRENWSKLLEFYCSNMPQQCQTNIFQSLSIEILCSHWQDLCLELRDAARKLLEKEIDHLHNDNDAWYILISKWSNLFHQSYNKETDGALHDPNIQDILLDDTAYNNDTTTTTIIMKEQYKRQQLLSIVFMGIICARYGQEVEHAKQSSVTIKGFSVESPEIILNLSHILASLLSSSNFDHIPLHTAIRRTAIDLIGHGYTTWEPYLDIGQVLLTLFDLCSISDSAKTTNNAHGGVLTPKTDTCLTARTALYLIATSRSRVVITTLTREIAKYALVQSGTTSSPTSITLKNEHKLGILHLIQILIEKCPQDIEDLILEVIDITLNCIDLNILRHKGVQAVSETFGLLLKYPTVTYCHGSPKLCVGTKTGLLALYDLKTPKCQPSQVLPKTEITTYVEFSTDGKYLASYSGYEGKLYFWQTSSNTFFGSSNALHLSSRHDAQRLDRSILSPMEQVSLKWIDRTHVKMCWQDDKIEKIFKV
;
A
#
# COMPACT_ATOMS: atom_id res chain seq x y z
N MET A 1 -10.79 -14.61 17.41
CA MET A 1 -10.51 -13.73 18.57
C MET A 1 -10.88 -12.31 18.14
N ASN A 2 -11.89 -11.72 18.77
CA ASN A 2 -12.46 -10.42 18.41
C ASN A 2 -11.52 -9.27 18.77
N CYS A 3 -11.17 -8.42 17.81
CA CYS A 3 -10.29 -7.24 17.98
C CYS A 3 -10.93 -6.04 18.72
N ASN A 4 -12.12 -6.19 19.29
CA ASN A 4 -12.84 -5.08 19.95
C ASN A 4 -12.55 -4.95 21.46
N HIS A 5 -11.59 -5.69 22.00
CA HIS A 5 -11.31 -5.69 23.45
C HIS A 5 -10.17 -4.76 23.90
N TRP A 6 -9.58 -3.97 23.00
CA TRP A 6 -8.44 -3.09 23.30
C TRP A 6 -8.80 -1.64 23.67
N ILE A 7 -10.09 -1.28 23.68
CA ILE A 7 -10.52 0.10 23.98
C ILE A 7 -11.35 0.21 25.28
N ASN A 8 -11.73 -0.91 25.91
CA ASN A 8 -12.54 -0.83 27.13
C ASN A 8 -11.75 -1.35 28.33
N ASN A 9 -11.06 -0.45 29.02
CA ASN A 9 -11.35 -0.19 30.44
C ASN A 9 -10.38 0.82 31.10
N ILE A 10 -11.02 1.82 31.72
CA ILE A 10 -10.54 2.81 32.71
C ILE A 10 -10.07 4.16 32.14
N SER A 11 -11.04 4.96 31.68
CA SER A 11 -11.12 6.39 31.99
C SER A 11 -12.54 6.68 32.48
N ASN A 12 -12.70 7.58 33.45
CA ASN A 12 -14.03 7.93 33.96
C ASN A 12 -14.88 8.49 32.80
N ASP A 13 -16.14 8.04 32.68
CA ASP A 13 -17.06 8.49 31.61
C ASP A 13 -17.21 10.02 31.52
N GLN A 14 -16.95 10.74 32.62
CA GLN A 14 -16.96 12.22 32.66
C GLN A 14 -15.77 12.87 31.93
N ASP A 15 -14.62 12.20 31.87
CA ASP A 15 -13.41 12.72 31.20
C ASP A 15 -13.50 12.53 29.68
N GLU A 16 -14.13 11.45 29.21
CA GLU A 16 -14.38 11.24 27.77
C GLU A 16 -15.38 12.25 27.20
N GLU A 17 -16.44 12.56 27.94
CA GLU A 17 -17.44 13.55 27.51
C GLU A 17 -16.84 14.97 27.44
N ALA A 18 -16.00 15.34 28.41
CA ALA A 18 -15.27 16.61 28.39
C ALA A 18 -14.27 16.69 27.22
N LEU A 19 -13.55 15.61 26.91
CA LEU A 19 -12.64 15.53 25.77
C LEU A 19 -13.38 15.59 24.43
N LEU A 20 -14.57 14.99 24.33
CA LEU A 20 -15.43 15.09 23.14
C LEU A 20 -15.90 16.52 22.90
N ILE A 21 -16.38 17.20 23.95
CA ILE A 21 -16.78 18.62 23.88
C ILE A 21 -15.59 19.50 23.48
N GLN A 22 -14.41 19.23 24.03
CA GLN A 22 -13.20 19.98 23.68
C GLN A 22 -12.81 19.77 22.22
N ARG A 23 -12.86 18.54 21.71
CA ARG A 23 -12.61 18.24 20.27
C ARG A 23 -13.63 18.93 19.36
N GLU A 24 -14.90 18.97 19.76
CA GLU A 24 -15.96 19.64 19.00
C GLU A 24 -15.80 21.16 19.00
N ASN A 25 -15.32 21.74 20.10
CA ASN A 25 -14.99 23.16 20.17
C ASN A 25 -13.77 23.51 19.30
N TRP A 26 -12.74 22.65 19.30
CA TRP A 26 -11.59 22.81 18.41
C TRP A 26 -11.96 22.67 16.94
N SER A 27 -12.85 21.74 16.58
CA SER A 27 -13.30 21.62 15.19
C SER A 27 -14.12 22.83 14.75
N LYS A 28 -14.99 23.38 15.60
CA LYS A 28 -15.74 24.62 15.33
C LYS A 28 -14.83 25.82 15.19
N LEU A 29 -13.80 25.94 16.04
CA LEU A 29 -12.81 27.02 15.96
C LEU A 29 -11.99 26.91 14.68
N LEU A 30 -11.57 25.70 14.31
CA LEU A 30 -10.84 25.44 13.07
C LEU A 30 -11.72 25.71 11.84
N GLU A 31 -13.00 25.33 11.86
CA GLU A 31 -13.97 25.66 10.81
C GLU A 31 -14.18 27.17 10.68
N PHE A 32 -14.27 27.89 11.80
CA PHE A 32 -14.37 29.35 11.83
C PHE A 32 -13.14 30.02 11.21
N TYR A 33 -11.93 29.62 11.59
CA TYR A 33 -10.69 30.17 11.02
C TYR A 33 -10.49 29.80 9.54
N CYS A 34 -10.80 28.56 9.13
CA CYS A 34 -10.60 28.10 7.77
C CYS A 34 -11.67 28.60 6.78
N SER A 35 -12.89 28.88 7.24
CA SER A 35 -14.05 29.09 6.34
C SER A 35 -14.71 30.46 6.52
N ASN A 36 -14.89 30.90 7.77
CA ASN A 36 -15.71 32.08 8.08
C ASN A 36 -14.87 33.36 8.25
N MET A 37 -13.68 33.27 8.86
CA MET A 37 -12.79 34.42 9.07
C MET A 37 -12.36 35.09 7.76
N PRO A 38 -11.92 34.36 6.71
CA PRO A 38 -11.53 34.99 5.44
C PRO A 38 -12.70 35.70 4.75
N GLN A 39 -13.93 35.23 4.95
CA GLN A 39 -15.13 35.85 4.39
C GLN A 39 -15.60 37.10 5.16
N GLN A 40 -15.34 37.15 6.48
CA GLN A 40 -15.78 38.23 7.36
C GLN A 40 -14.77 39.36 7.51
N CYS A 41 -13.47 39.08 7.35
CA CYS A 41 -12.43 40.10 7.39
C CYS A 41 -12.31 40.78 6.02
N GLN A 42 -12.63 42.08 5.94
CA GLN A 42 -12.33 42.90 4.76
C GLN A 42 -10.83 42.84 4.45
N THR A 43 -10.51 42.73 3.15
CA THR A 43 -9.26 42.29 2.51
C THR A 43 -7.94 42.96 2.95
N ASN A 44 -7.99 44.03 3.75
CA ASN A 44 -6.81 44.85 4.05
C ASN A 44 -6.22 44.66 5.47
N ILE A 45 -6.85 43.86 6.34
CA ILE A 45 -6.38 43.66 7.73
C ILE A 45 -6.05 42.18 8.02
N PHE A 46 -6.55 41.25 7.20
CA PHE A 46 -6.29 39.83 7.40
C PHE A 46 -4.88 39.46 6.93
N GLN A 47 -3.98 39.20 7.88
CA GLN A 47 -2.68 38.64 7.58
C GLN A 47 -2.86 37.12 7.33
N SER A 48 -2.59 36.69 6.10
CA SER A 48 -2.59 35.26 5.73
C SER A 48 -1.70 34.46 6.68
N LEU A 49 -2.12 33.23 6.98
CA LEU A 49 -1.42 32.36 7.92
C LEU A 49 0.01 32.10 7.44
N SER A 50 0.98 32.14 8.35
CA SER A 50 2.37 31.89 7.97
C SER A 50 2.55 30.43 7.54
N ILE A 51 2.66 30.23 6.22
CA ILE A 51 2.95 28.93 5.59
C ILE A 51 4.22 28.31 6.20
N GLU A 52 5.23 29.13 6.54
CA GLU A 52 6.48 28.67 7.15
C GLU A 52 6.23 28.00 8.52
N ILE A 53 5.34 28.57 9.34
CA ILE A 53 4.99 28.00 10.65
C ILE A 53 4.23 26.70 10.45
N LEU A 54 3.22 26.70 9.57
CA LEU A 54 2.41 25.51 9.29
C LEU A 54 3.24 24.35 8.75
N CYS A 55 4.14 24.60 7.79
CA CYS A 55 5.04 23.59 7.26
C CYS A 55 6.01 23.06 8.33
N SER A 56 6.45 23.90 9.28
CA SER A 56 7.33 23.46 10.36
C SER A 56 6.67 22.47 11.33
N HIS A 57 5.34 22.46 11.41
CA HIS A 57 4.54 21.54 12.23
C HIS A 57 3.92 20.38 11.42
N TRP A 58 4.29 20.19 10.14
CA TRP A 58 3.71 19.13 9.29
C TRP A 58 3.91 17.70 9.82
N GLN A 59 5.01 17.45 10.56
CA GLN A 59 5.36 16.18 11.21
C GLN A 59 5.59 16.34 12.73
N ASP A 60 4.91 17.29 13.36
CA ASP A 60 5.01 17.51 14.81
C ASP A 60 4.67 16.24 15.58
N LEU A 61 5.43 15.89 16.63
CA LEU A 61 5.19 14.66 17.41
C LEU A 61 3.90 14.73 18.25
N CYS A 62 3.39 15.93 18.51
CA CYS A 62 2.05 16.16 19.03
C CYS A 62 1.04 16.06 17.89
N LEU A 63 0.14 15.07 17.98
CA LEU A 63 -0.83 14.78 16.93
C LEU A 63 -1.82 15.94 16.72
N GLU A 64 -2.20 16.62 17.79
CA GLU A 64 -3.14 17.75 17.74
C GLU A 64 -2.55 18.94 16.98
N LEU A 65 -1.28 19.29 17.25
CA LEU A 65 -0.57 20.34 16.53
C LEU A 65 -0.38 19.97 15.06
N ARG A 66 0.00 18.71 14.79
CA ARG A 66 0.15 18.19 13.44
C ARG A 66 -1.15 18.29 12.65
N ASP A 67 -2.25 17.80 13.21
CA ASP A 67 -3.56 17.78 12.55
C ASP A 67 -4.08 19.20 12.29
N ALA A 68 -3.90 20.12 13.26
CA ALA A 68 -4.27 21.52 13.08
C ALA A 68 -3.44 22.18 11.98
N ALA A 69 -2.12 21.99 11.99
CA ALA A 69 -1.22 22.56 11.01
C ALA A 69 -1.52 22.04 9.59
N ARG A 70 -1.73 20.72 9.44
CA ARG A 70 -2.08 20.09 8.15
C ARG A 70 -3.38 20.64 7.59
N LYS A 71 -4.45 20.69 8.39
CA LYS A 71 -5.76 21.19 7.94
C LYS A 71 -5.73 22.67 7.56
N LEU A 72 -5.06 23.50 8.35
CA LEU A 72 -4.91 24.93 8.07
C LEU A 72 -4.08 25.15 6.79
N LEU A 73 -2.99 24.40 6.63
CA LEU A 73 -2.15 24.49 5.44
C LEU A 73 -2.87 24.06 4.18
N GLU A 74 -3.56 22.93 4.21
CA GLU A 74 -4.34 22.46 3.05
C GLU A 74 -5.43 23.46 2.65
N LYS A 75 -6.11 24.06 3.63
CA LYS A 75 -7.12 25.09 3.36
C LYS A 75 -6.54 26.36 2.77
N GLU A 76 -5.38 26.81 3.26
CA GLU A 76 -4.69 27.97 2.71
C GLU A 76 -4.18 27.69 1.28
N ILE A 77 -3.64 26.49 1.04
CA ILE A 77 -3.22 26.07 -0.30
C ILE A 77 -4.44 26.05 -1.26
N ASP A 78 -5.57 25.51 -0.84
CA ASP A 78 -6.79 25.49 -1.66
C ASP A 78 -7.31 26.92 -1.94
N HIS A 79 -7.18 27.84 -0.97
CA HIS A 79 -7.53 29.25 -1.17
C HIS A 79 -6.61 29.91 -2.20
N LEU A 80 -5.29 29.74 -2.04
CA LEU A 80 -4.28 30.30 -2.93
C LEU A 80 -4.36 29.70 -4.34
N HIS A 81 -4.67 28.41 -4.47
CA HIS A 81 -4.83 27.75 -5.77
C HIS A 81 -5.97 28.36 -6.60
N ASN A 82 -7.02 28.88 -5.96
CA ASN A 82 -8.12 29.58 -6.65
C ASN A 82 -7.72 30.99 -7.12
N ASP A 83 -6.66 31.59 -6.57
CA ASP A 83 -6.09 32.86 -7.00
C ASP A 83 -4.82 32.63 -7.84
N ASN A 84 -4.98 32.58 -9.16
CA ASN A 84 -3.90 32.27 -10.10
C ASN A 84 -2.65 33.17 -9.95
N ASP A 85 -2.81 34.44 -9.59
CA ASP A 85 -1.68 35.37 -9.49
C ASP A 85 -0.93 35.16 -8.17
N ALA A 86 -1.66 35.02 -7.06
CA ALA A 86 -1.05 34.68 -5.76
C ALA A 86 -0.37 33.30 -5.79
N TRP A 87 -1.01 32.32 -6.43
CA TRP A 87 -0.47 30.97 -6.65
C TRP A 87 0.87 30.98 -7.38
N TYR A 88 0.96 31.73 -8.49
CA TYR A 88 2.18 31.83 -9.28
C TYR A 88 3.33 32.47 -8.51
N ILE A 89 3.07 33.56 -7.79
CA ILE A 89 4.08 34.25 -6.97
C ILE A 89 4.59 33.33 -5.86
N LEU A 90 3.69 32.55 -5.25
CA LEU A 90 4.05 31.61 -4.20
C LEU A 90 4.92 30.48 -4.74
N ILE A 91 4.50 29.81 -5.80
CA ILE A 91 5.28 28.70 -6.39
C ILE A 91 6.65 29.20 -6.83
N SER A 92 6.73 30.33 -7.53
CA SER A 92 8.01 30.88 -7.99
C SER A 92 8.95 31.23 -6.83
N LYS A 93 8.43 31.75 -5.71
CA LYS A 93 9.23 31.99 -4.50
C LYS A 93 9.82 30.69 -3.96
N TRP A 94 9.00 29.66 -3.75
CA TRP A 94 9.43 28.41 -3.11
C TRP A 94 10.23 27.50 -4.04
N SER A 95 9.93 27.48 -5.34
CA SER A 95 10.70 26.75 -6.35
C SER A 95 12.10 27.34 -6.52
N ASN A 96 12.27 28.67 -6.44
CA ASN A 96 13.60 29.29 -6.49
C ASN A 96 14.47 28.88 -5.29
N LEU A 97 13.90 28.86 -4.08
CA LEU A 97 14.59 28.38 -2.87
C LEU A 97 14.99 26.91 -3.00
N PHE A 98 14.16 26.12 -3.66
CA PHE A 98 14.44 24.74 -4.01
C PHE A 98 15.55 24.61 -5.07
N HIS A 99 15.47 25.28 -6.22
CA HIS A 99 16.48 25.20 -7.29
C HIS A 99 17.86 25.69 -6.85
N GLN A 100 17.94 26.68 -5.96
CA GLN A 100 19.21 27.13 -5.37
C GLN A 100 19.89 26.06 -4.48
N SER A 101 19.14 25.07 -3.98
CA SER A 101 19.73 23.89 -3.32
C SER A 101 20.24 22.86 -4.31
N TYR A 102 19.55 22.65 -5.43
CA TYR A 102 19.90 21.62 -6.41
C TYR A 102 21.11 22.02 -7.30
N ASN A 103 21.19 23.27 -7.73
CA ASN A 103 22.20 23.73 -8.71
C ASN A 103 23.59 24.05 -8.11
N LYS A 104 23.82 23.88 -6.80
CA LYS A 104 25.14 24.13 -6.20
C LYS A 104 26.11 22.95 -6.27
N GLU A 105 25.70 21.78 -6.78
CA GLU A 105 26.53 20.56 -6.76
C GLU A 105 26.56 19.75 -8.06
N THR A 106 26.08 20.28 -9.18
CA THR A 106 26.17 19.55 -10.46
C THR A 106 27.50 19.82 -11.16
N ASP A 107 28.58 19.30 -10.59
CA ASP A 107 29.78 18.91 -11.35
C ASP A 107 30.44 17.70 -10.66
N GLY A 108 29.71 16.59 -10.57
CA GLY A 108 30.17 15.35 -9.96
C GLY A 108 29.01 14.42 -9.62
N ALA A 109 29.10 13.17 -10.07
CA ALA A 109 28.11 12.15 -9.86
C ALA A 109 27.70 11.98 -8.38
N LEU A 110 26.39 12.08 -8.07
CA LEU A 110 25.59 11.38 -7.03
C LEU A 110 26.30 10.76 -5.79
N HIS A 111 27.36 11.39 -5.32
CA HIS A 111 28.20 10.91 -4.24
C HIS A 111 28.83 12.12 -3.56
N ASP A 112 28.04 12.86 -2.77
CA ASP A 112 28.59 13.90 -1.88
C ASP A 112 27.60 14.28 -0.76
N PRO A 113 28.09 14.84 0.36
CA PRO A 113 27.61 14.63 1.72
C PRO A 113 26.69 15.78 2.17
N ASN A 114 26.11 16.54 1.25
CA ASN A 114 25.45 17.81 1.59
C ASN A 114 24.02 17.62 2.12
N ILE A 115 23.37 16.51 1.79
CA ILE A 115 22.15 16.07 2.51
C ILE A 115 22.50 15.70 3.96
N GLN A 116 23.71 15.18 4.21
CA GLN A 116 24.20 14.87 5.56
C GLN A 116 24.35 16.15 6.40
N ASP A 117 24.86 17.24 5.82
CA ASP A 117 25.01 18.54 6.48
C ASP A 117 23.67 19.25 6.77
N ILE A 118 22.59 18.88 6.07
CA ILE A 118 21.22 19.34 6.37
C ILE A 118 20.62 18.55 7.55
N LEU A 119 21.11 17.33 7.79
CA LEU A 119 20.54 16.35 8.73
C LEU A 119 21.34 16.17 10.02
N LEU A 120 22.60 16.60 10.04
CA LEU A 120 23.51 16.59 11.17
C LEU A 120 23.79 18.01 11.63
N ASP A 121 23.08 18.50 12.66
CA ASP A 121 23.74 19.16 13.79
C ASP A 121 22.74 19.37 14.94
N ASP A 122 22.58 18.36 15.80
CA ASP A 122 22.06 18.58 17.17
C ASP A 122 23.20 18.56 18.21
N THR A 123 24.47 18.38 17.79
CA THR A 123 25.61 18.21 18.71
C THR A 123 26.96 18.64 18.12
N ALA A 124 27.25 19.94 18.01
CA ALA A 124 28.63 20.43 17.94
C ALA A 124 28.77 21.89 18.39
N TYR A 125 28.84 22.09 19.71
CA TYR A 125 29.36 23.32 20.29
C TYR A 125 30.90 23.30 20.16
N ASN A 126 31.48 24.11 19.26
CA ASN A 126 32.64 24.97 19.59
C ASN A 126 33.23 25.76 18.39
N ASN A 127 33.32 27.06 18.68
CA ASN A 127 34.37 28.05 18.42
C ASN A 127 34.55 28.71 17.04
N ASP A 128 34.27 30.03 17.09
CA ASP A 128 34.99 31.14 16.47
C ASP A 128 34.94 31.29 14.95
N THR A 129 33.72 31.42 14.41
CA THR A 129 33.42 32.38 13.32
C THR A 129 32.03 32.98 13.51
N THR A 130 31.94 34.31 13.44
CA THR A 130 30.76 35.20 13.51
C THR A 130 29.38 34.53 13.69
N THR A 131 28.83 34.59 14.90
CA THR A 131 27.49 34.09 15.27
C THR A 131 26.39 34.45 14.27
N THR A 132 26.46 35.63 13.64
CA THR A 132 25.49 36.09 12.62
C THR A 132 25.54 35.27 11.34
N THR A 133 26.72 34.84 10.89
CA THR A 133 26.87 34.00 9.69
C THR A 133 26.34 32.58 9.91
N ILE A 134 26.48 32.06 11.13
CA ILE A 134 25.96 30.76 11.54
C ILE A 134 24.42 30.81 11.55
N ILE A 135 23.83 31.82 12.21
CA ILE A 135 22.37 32.03 12.27
C ILE A 135 21.78 32.17 10.85
N MET A 136 22.42 32.95 9.98
CA MET A 136 21.95 33.11 8.60
C MET A 136 22.03 31.79 7.80
N LYS A 137 23.09 31.00 8.00
CA LYS A 137 23.26 29.69 7.35
C LYS A 137 22.21 28.69 7.83
N GLU A 138 21.93 28.64 9.13
CA GLU A 138 20.87 27.80 9.72
C GLU A 138 19.48 28.20 9.24
N GLN A 139 19.20 29.50 9.20
CA GLN A 139 17.92 30.02 8.70
C GLN A 139 17.71 29.66 7.23
N TYR A 140 18.76 29.74 6.40
CA TYR A 140 18.71 29.34 5.01
C TYR A 140 18.47 27.83 4.84
N LYS A 141 19.16 26.98 5.62
CA LYS A 141 18.92 25.53 5.65
C LYS A 141 17.48 25.20 6.04
N ARG A 142 16.94 25.89 7.06
CA ARG A 142 15.54 25.73 7.48
C ARG A 142 14.57 26.10 6.37
N GLN A 143 14.81 27.20 5.65
CA GLN A 143 13.98 27.62 4.52
C GLN A 143 14.02 26.63 3.35
N GLN A 144 15.18 26.00 3.10
CA GLN A 144 15.30 24.94 2.11
C GLN A 144 14.51 23.68 2.51
N LEU A 145 14.58 23.27 3.77
CA LEU A 145 13.80 22.12 4.24
C LEU A 145 12.31 22.38 4.15
N LEU A 146 11.86 23.57 4.54
CA LEU A 146 10.46 24.00 4.39
C LEU A 146 10.05 24.05 2.91
N SER A 147 10.96 24.42 1.99
CA SER A 147 10.62 24.43 0.55
C SER A 147 10.40 23.04 0.00
N ILE A 148 11.19 22.04 0.43
CA ILE A 148 10.98 20.63 0.07
C ILE A 148 9.62 20.15 0.59
N VAL A 149 9.30 20.43 1.86
CA VAL A 149 8.01 20.05 2.46
C VAL A 149 6.86 20.71 1.70
N PHE A 150 6.91 22.03 1.53
CA PHE A 150 5.84 22.79 0.91
C PHE A 150 5.60 22.40 -0.55
N MET A 151 6.67 22.36 -1.36
CA MET A 151 6.58 21.93 -2.76
C MET A 151 6.14 20.47 -2.87
N GLY A 152 6.61 19.60 -1.96
CA GLY A 152 6.18 18.22 -1.88
C GLY A 152 4.69 18.07 -1.60
N ILE A 153 4.11 18.88 -0.69
CA ILE A 153 2.66 18.89 -0.41
C ILE A 153 1.87 19.32 -1.63
N ILE A 154 2.30 20.39 -2.31
CA ILE A 154 1.65 20.86 -3.55
C ILE A 154 1.67 19.77 -4.62
N CYS A 155 2.84 19.16 -4.86
CA CYS A 155 2.97 18.08 -5.85
C CYS A 155 2.16 16.84 -5.50
N ALA A 156 2.08 16.47 -4.22
CA ALA A 156 1.30 15.33 -3.78
C ALA A 156 -0.21 15.56 -3.99
N ARG A 157 -0.70 16.79 -3.83
CA ARG A 157 -2.12 17.14 -3.95
C ARG A 157 -2.56 17.45 -5.39
N TYR A 158 -1.80 18.28 -6.10
CA TYR A 158 -2.17 18.83 -7.42
C TYR A 158 -1.37 18.23 -8.58
N GLY A 159 -0.42 17.33 -8.31
CA GLY A 159 0.45 16.75 -9.34
C GLY A 159 -0.28 15.95 -10.42
N GLN A 160 -1.46 15.40 -10.15
CA GLN A 160 -2.24 14.69 -11.15
C GLN A 160 -3.03 15.61 -12.09
N GLU A 161 -3.63 16.67 -11.56
CA GLU A 161 -4.39 17.65 -12.37
C GLU A 161 -3.51 18.24 -13.47
N VAL A 162 -2.25 18.45 -13.11
CA VAL A 162 -1.12 18.79 -13.97
C VAL A 162 -0.88 17.83 -15.13
N GLU A 163 -0.83 16.51 -14.87
CA GLU A 163 -0.60 15.52 -15.92
C GLU A 163 -1.81 15.42 -16.84
N HIS A 164 -3.01 15.55 -16.29
CA HIS A 164 -4.25 15.61 -17.07
C HIS A 164 -4.36 16.91 -17.88
N ALA A 165 -3.89 18.05 -17.36
CA ALA A 165 -3.85 19.34 -18.05
C ALA A 165 -2.92 19.32 -19.28
N LYS A 166 -1.81 18.58 -19.22
CA LYS A 166 -0.95 18.34 -20.40
C LYS A 166 -1.70 17.65 -21.55
N GLN A 167 -2.68 16.80 -21.23
CA GLN A 167 -3.49 16.10 -22.23
C GLN A 167 -4.66 16.95 -22.74
N SER A 168 -5.15 17.92 -21.96
CA SER A 168 -6.33 18.75 -22.28
C SER A 168 -6.00 20.14 -22.84
N SER A 169 -4.72 20.49 -23.03
CA SER A 169 -4.25 21.81 -23.51
C SER A 169 -4.64 23.02 -22.65
N VAL A 170 -5.10 22.79 -21.42
CA VAL A 170 -5.42 23.84 -20.45
C VAL A 170 -4.15 24.24 -19.71
N THR A 171 -3.78 25.51 -19.77
CA THR A 171 -2.59 26.04 -19.09
C THR A 171 -2.91 26.44 -17.67
N ILE A 172 -2.53 25.61 -16.70
CA ILE A 172 -2.43 26.02 -15.29
C ILE A 172 -1.10 26.78 -15.15
N LYS A 173 -1.15 28.08 -14.84
CA LYS A 173 0.06 28.91 -14.69
C LYS A 173 0.86 28.47 -13.45
N GLY A 174 2.18 28.40 -13.59
CA GLY A 174 3.13 28.21 -12.48
C GLY A 174 3.43 26.76 -12.08
N PHE A 175 2.55 25.79 -12.36
CA PHE A 175 2.76 24.40 -11.97
C PHE A 175 2.76 23.45 -13.18
N SER A 176 3.87 22.72 -13.35
CA SER A 176 4.12 21.55 -14.22
C SER A 176 4.19 21.67 -15.75
N VAL A 177 3.51 22.63 -16.35
CA VAL A 177 3.55 22.79 -17.82
C VAL A 177 4.83 23.52 -18.22
N GLU A 178 5.28 24.44 -17.37
CA GLU A 178 6.48 25.25 -17.59
C GLU A 178 7.75 24.68 -16.90
N SER A 179 7.62 23.83 -15.87
CA SER A 179 8.75 23.37 -15.05
C SER A 179 8.65 21.90 -14.59
N PRO A 180 8.72 20.90 -15.50
CA PRO A 180 8.66 19.48 -15.15
C PRO A 180 9.83 19.02 -14.24
N GLU A 181 10.92 19.79 -14.23
CA GLU A 181 12.12 19.54 -13.41
C GLU A 181 11.82 19.51 -11.91
N ILE A 182 10.82 20.25 -11.44
CA ILE A 182 10.48 20.34 -10.01
C ILE A 182 10.02 18.98 -9.48
N ILE A 183 9.10 18.31 -10.20
CA ILE A 183 8.55 17.01 -9.77
C ILE A 183 9.65 15.95 -9.81
N LEU A 184 10.46 15.95 -10.87
CA LEU A 184 11.59 15.04 -11.02
C LEU A 184 12.59 15.21 -9.86
N ASN A 185 13.07 16.44 -9.62
CA ASN A 185 14.06 16.71 -8.58
C ASN A 185 13.52 16.40 -7.17
N LEU A 186 12.26 16.74 -6.89
CA LEU A 186 11.62 16.38 -5.63
C LEU A 186 11.51 14.87 -5.47
N SER A 187 11.11 14.13 -6.51
CA SER A 187 11.01 12.67 -6.45
C SER A 187 12.37 12.02 -6.10
N HIS A 188 13.47 12.53 -6.66
CA HIS A 188 14.82 12.07 -6.33
C HIS A 188 15.22 12.37 -4.89
N ILE A 189 14.88 13.55 -4.37
CA ILE A 189 15.14 13.92 -2.97
C ILE A 189 14.31 13.09 -2.00
N LEU A 190 13.02 12.87 -2.30
CA LEU A 190 12.15 12.03 -1.46
C LEU A 190 12.65 10.58 -1.46
N ALA A 191 13.05 10.05 -2.62
CA ALA A 191 13.63 8.73 -2.75
C ALA A 191 14.96 8.60 -2.00
N SER A 192 15.85 9.61 -2.08
CA SER A 192 17.12 9.58 -1.36
C SER A 192 16.90 9.60 0.16
N LEU A 193 16.02 10.48 0.66
CA LEU A 193 15.67 10.56 2.08
C LEU A 193 15.08 9.25 2.63
N LEU A 194 14.36 8.50 1.80
CA LEU A 194 13.83 7.18 2.12
C LEU A 194 14.93 6.09 2.13
N SER A 195 15.78 6.08 1.10
CA SER A 195 16.83 5.07 0.90
C SER A 195 18.11 5.28 1.72
N SER A 196 18.27 6.40 2.42
CA SER A 196 19.44 6.76 3.25
C SER A 196 19.63 5.87 4.51
N SER A 197 19.27 4.58 4.48
CA SER A 197 19.69 3.60 5.49
C SER A 197 21.18 3.23 5.40
N ASN A 198 21.91 3.74 4.39
CA ASN A 198 23.32 3.42 4.11
C ASN A 198 24.31 4.54 4.50
N PHE A 199 23.88 5.64 5.11
CA PHE A 199 24.78 6.69 5.57
C PHE A 199 24.91 6.63 7.09
N ASP A 200 26.12 6.33 7.58
CA ASP A 200 26.48 6.06 8.98
C ASP A 200 26.13 7.19 9.99
N HIS A 201 25.53 8.30 9.55
CA HIS A 201 25.27 9.45 10.41
C HIS A 201 23.85 10.07 10.34
N ILE A 202 22.87 9.56 9.57
CA ILE A 202 21.48 10.09 9.65
C ILE A 202 20.63 9.20 10.58
N PRO A 203 20.00 9.76 11.63
CA PRO A 203 19.09 8.99 12.48
C PRO A 203 17.95 8.39 11.65
N LEU A 204 17.61 7.12 11.90
CA LEU A 204 16.53 6.42 11.18
C LEU A 204 15.15 7.08 11.32
N HIS A 205 14.96 7.92 12.34
CA HIS A 205 13.67 8.45 12.78
C HIS A 205 13.67 9.99 12.88
N THR A 206 13.98 10.67 11.78
CA THR A 206 13.94 12.14 11.69
C THR A 206 12.58 12.63 11.19
N ALA A 207 12.23 13.89 11.51
CA ALA A 207 10.99 14.51 11.03
C ALA A 207 10.95 14.61 9.49
N ILE A 208 12.07 14.94 8.86
CA ILE A 208 12.16 15.07 7.40
C ILE A 208 12.03 13.74 6.66
N ARG A 209 12.57 12.64 7.20
CA ARG A 209 12.33 11.30 6.64
C ARG A 209 10.86 10.91 6.78
N ARG A 210 10.23 11.22 7.91
CA ARG A 210 8.77 11.06 8.09
C ARG A 210 7.98 11.88 7.08
N THR A 211 8.38 13.13 6.81
CA THR A 211 7.76 13.93 5.75
C THR A 211 7.93 13.27 4.38
N ALA A 212 9.11 12.74 4.06
CA ALA A 212 9.32 12.06 2.79
C ALA A 212 8.41 10.84 2.63
N ILE A 213 8.30 10.00 3.66
CA ILE A 213 7.41 8.83 3.69
C ILE A 213 5.95 9.25 3.49
N ASP A 214 5.50 10.27 4.23
CA ASP A 214 4.14 10.80 4.20
C ASP A 214 3.79 11.35 2.81
N LEU A 215 4.69 12.12 2.19
CA LEU A 215 4.51 12.71 0.87
C LEU A 215 4.55 11.69 -0.27
N ILE A 216 5.42 10.67 -0.17
CA ILE A 216 5.44 9.54 -1.10
C ILE A 216 4.11 8.79 -1.02
N GLY A 217 3.58 8.58 0.18
CA GLY A 217 2.29 7.93 0.41
C GLY A 217 1.13 8.69 -0.23
N HIS A 218 0.94 9.96 0.13
CA HIS A 218 -0.19 10.78 -0.35
C HIS A 218 -0.11 11.12 -1.84
N GLY A 219 1.09 11.37 -2.35
CA GLY A 219 1.33 11.76 -3.75
C GLY A 219 1.75 10.61 -4.65
N TYR A 220 1.57 9.35 -4.23
CA TYR A 220 2.18 8.19 -4.90
C TYR A 220 2.00 8.21 -6.42
N THR A 221 0.81 8.52 -6.90
CA THR A 221 0.51 8.55 -8.34
C THR A 221 1.24 9.65 -9.11
N THR A 222 1.57 10.77 -8.47
CA THR A 222 2.43 11.83 -9.04
C THR A 222 3.89 11.37 -9.11
N TRP A 223 4.35 10.65 -8.09
CA TRP A 223 5.76 10.24 -7.96
C TRP A 223 6.08 8.93 -8.70
N GLU A 224 5.07 8.08 -8.92
CA GLU A 224 5.18 6.73 -9.50
C GLU A 224 6.11 6.65 -10.73
N PRO A 225 6.06 7.57 -11.72
CA PRO A 225 6.91 7.48 -12.91
C PRO A 225 8.41 7.61 -12.63
N TYR A 226 8.78 8.15 -11.48
CA TYR A 226 10.16 8.52 -11.13
C TYR A 226 10.74 7.69 -9.97
N LEU A 227 9.95 6.77 -9.39
CA LEU A 227 10.34 5.99 -8.22
C LEU A 227 10.59 4.51 -8.56
N ASP A 228 11.60 3.91 -7.89
CA ASP A 228 11.70 2.45 -7.80
C ASP A 228 10.73 1.94 -6.74
N ILE A 229 9.54 1.53 -7.18
CA ILE A 229 8.45 1.06 -6.33
C ILE A 229 8.88 -0.14 -5.48
N GLY A 230 9.75 -1.01 -6.00
CA GLY A 230 10.24 -2.17 -5.25
C GLY A 230 11.04 -1.72 -4.03
N GLN A 231 11.98 -0.78 -4.22
CA GLN A 231 12.75 -0.21 -3.12
C GLN A 231 11.88 0.55 -2.13
N VAL A 232 10.91 1.34 -2.61
CA VAL A 232 9.98 2.07 -1.76
C VAL A 232 9.18 1.10 -0.87
N LEU A 233 8.61 0.03 -1.44
CA LEU A 233 7.83 -0.92 -0.64
C LEU A 233 8.71 -1.64 0.40
N LEU A 234 9.90 -2.11 0.01
CA LEU A 234 10.80 -2.84 0.91
C LEU A 234 11.35 -1.96 2.04
N THR A 235 11.69 -0.69 1.75
CA THR A 235 12.11 0.28 2.78
C THR A 235 10.97 0.57 3.77
N LEU A 236 9.74 0.73 3.29
CA LEU A 236 8.58 0.92 4.16
C LEU A 236 8.31 -0.31 5.04
N PHE A 237 8.47 -1.52 4.51
CA PHE A 237 8.36 -2.74 5.31
C PHE A 237 9.47 -2.84 6.37
N ASP A 238 10.71 -2.46 6.04
CA ASP A 238 11.81 -2.35 7.02
C ASP A 238 11.46 -1.37 8.14
N LEU A 239 10.85 -0.22 7.83
CA LEU A 239 10.43 0.75 8.83
C LEU A 239 9.27 0.24 9.70
N CYS A 240 8.42 -0.63 9.16
CA CYS A 240 7.31 -1.24 9.90
C CYS A 240 7.76 -2.38 10.83
N SER A 241 8.77 -3.18 10.47
CA SER A 241 9.21 -4.34 11.27
C SER A 241 9.87 -3.93 12.59
N ILE A 242 10.40 -2.70 12.67
CA ILE A 242 11.15 -2.16 13.81
C ILE A 242 10.29 -2.01 15.10
N SER A 243 8.95 -2.00 15.00
CA SER A 243 8.03 -1.82 16.15
C SER A 243 7.45 -3.11 16.73
N ASP A 244 7.49 -4.25 16.06
CA ASP A 244 6.92 -5.50 16.59
C ASP A 244 7.70 -6.04 17.82
N SER A 245 8.94 -5.56 18.01
CA SER A 245 9.74 -5.74 19.21
C SER A 245 9.34 -4.81 20.37
N ALA A 246 8.63 -3.71 20.08
CA ALA A 246 8.21 -2.69 21.04
C ALA A 246 6.76 -2.92 21.49
N LYS A 247 6.39 -4.16 21.77
CA LYS A 247 5.17 -4.44 22.54
C LYS A 247 5.33 -3.76 23.90
N THR A 248 4.43 -2.82 24.18
CA THR A 248 4.13 -2.28 25.51
C THR A 248 5.13 -1.25 26.07
N THR A 249 5.00 0.00 25.64
CA THR A 249 4.99 1.10 26.61
C THR A 249 3.70 1.87 26.45
N ASN A 250 2.72 1.49 27.26
CA ASN A 250 1.50 2.25 27.52
C ASN A 250 1.84 3.55 28.26
N ASN A 251 2.58 4.45 27.61
CA ASN A 251 2.80 5.82 28.08
C ASN A 251 2.06 6.82 27.18
N ALA A 252 0.84 6.48 26.79
CA ALA A 252 -0.11 7.41 26.17
C ALA A 252 -0.77 8.34 27.22
N HIS A 253 -0.14 8.55 28.37
CA HIS A 253 -0.48 9.67 29.25
C HIS A 253 0.33 10.88 28.78
N GLY A 254 -0.10 11.52 27.68
CA GLY A 254 0.47 12.81 27.27
C GLY A 254 0.63 13.13 25.77
N GLY A 255 -0.12 12.52 24.84
CA GLY A 255 -0.31 13.02 23.46
C GLY A 255 0.92 13.07 22.50
N VAL A 256 2.15 12.93 23.00
CA VAL A 256 3.39 13.03 22.20
C VAL A 256 3.92 11.65 21.84
N LEU A 257 4.06 11.39 20.55
CA LEU A 257 4.63 10.13 20.04
C LEU A 257 6.15 10.11 20.15
N THR A 258 6.73 8.91 20.28
CA THR A 258 8.18 8.75 20.06
C THR A 258 8.48 8.84 18.57
N PRO A 259 9.65 9.37 18.14
CA PRO A 259 10.00 9.45 16.72
C PRO A 259 9.96 8.10 16.00
N LYS A 260 10.32 7.02 16.71
CA LYS A 260 10.30 5.64 16.19
C LYS A 260 8.88 5.12 15.97
N THR A 261 8.01 5.26 16.97
CA THR A 261 6.60 4.84 16.84
C THR A 261 5.90 5.62 15.73
N ASP A 262 6.17 6.92 15.65
CA ASP A 262 5.56 7.77 14.63
C ASP A 262 6.08 7.45 13.22
N THR A 263 7.38 7.19 13.04
CA THR A 263 7.91 6.75 11.75
C THR A 263 7.25 5.46 11.27
N CYS A 264 7.03 4.49 12.18
CA CYS A 264 6.32 3.26 11.85
C CYS A 264 4.88 3.53 11.43
N LEU A 265 4.14 4.34 12.20
CA LEU A 265 2.76 4.71 11.85
C LEU A 265 2.67 5.40 10.49
N THR A 266 3.55 6.37 10.23
CA THR A 266 3.62 7.07 8.94
C THR A 266 3.96 6.12 7.80
N ALA A 267 4.88 5.16 8.01
CA ALA A 267 5.21 4.13 7.01
C ALA A 267 4.04 3.18 6.72
N ARG A 268 3.30 2.76 7.74
CA ARG A 268 2.08 1.93 7.57
C ARG A 268 1.00 2.68 6.80
N THR A 269 0.79 3.96 7.11
CA THR A 269 -0.15 4.82 6.38
C THR A 269 0.27 5.00 4.94
N ALA A 270 1.57 5.24 4.68
CA ALA A 270 2.09 5.33 3.32
C ALA A 270 1.89 4.02 2.52
N LEU A 271 2.16 2.86 3.12
CA LEU A 271 1.88 1.55 2.50
C LEU A 271 0.40 1.40 2.13
N TYR A 272 -0.50 1.79 3.04
CA TYR A 272 -1.94 1.77 2.78
C TYR A 272 -2.33 2.66 1.59
N LEU A 273 -1.83 3.90 1.54
CA LEU A 273 -2.14 4.86 0.47
C LEU A 273 -1.59 4.40 -0.88
N ILE A 274 -0.36 3.89 -0.91
CA ILE A 274 0.27 3.33 -2.12
C ILE A 274 -0.51 2.12 -2.62
N ALA A 275 -0.84 1.18 -1.72
CA ALA A 275 -1.56 -0.04 -2.08
C ALA A 275 -2.97 0.24 -2.59
N THR A 276 -3.69 1.18 -1.98
CA THR A 276 -5.07 1.49 -2.39
C THR A 276 -5.14 2.38 -3.64
N SER A 277 -4.11 3.17 -3.94
CA SER A 277 -4.08 4.02 -5.14
C SER A 277 -3.73 3.25 -6.42
N ARG A 278 -2.80 2.29 -6.36
CA ARG A 278 -2.38 1.45 -7.51
C ARG A 278 -2.13 -0.01 -7.12
N SER A 279 -3.18 -0.66 -6.61
CA SER A 279 -3.21 -2.07 -6.17
C SER A 279 -2.49 -3.05 -7.12
N ARG A 280 -2.77 -2.98 -8.42
CA ARG A 280 -2.18 -3.88 -9.44
C ARG A 280 -0.67 -3.76 -9.54
N VAL A 281 -0.16 -2.53 -9.51
CA VAL A 281 1.28 -2.25 -9.60
C VAL A 281 1.99 -2.75 -8.35
N VAL A 282 1.36 -2.58 -7.18
CA VAL A 282 1.87 -3.11 -5.91
C VAL A 282 1.91 -4.64 -5.91
N ILE A 283 0.81 -5.30 -6.30
CA ILE A 283 0.74 -6.78 -6.37
C ILE A 283 1.82 -7.32 -7.30
N THR A 284 1.88 -6.85 -8.54
CA THR A 284 2.88 -7.32 -9.53
C THR A 284 4.32 -7.02 -9.11
N THR A 285 4.56 -5.88 -8.44
CA THR A 285 5.88 -5.55 -7.89
C THR A 285 6.26 -6.51 -6.75
N LEU A 286 5.35 -6.79 -5.81
CA LEU A 286 5.58 -7.74 -4.73
C LEU A 286 5.84 -9.15 -5.25
N THR A 287 5.09 -9.62 -6.26
CA THR A 287 5.34 -10.91 -6.90
C THR A 287 6.76 -11.00 -7.44
N ARG A 288 7.22 -9.95 -8.12
CA ARG A 288 8.59 -9.87 -8.66
C ARG A 288 9.65 -9.87 -7.54
N GLU A 289 9.45 -9.11 -6.47
CA GLU A 289 10.41 -9.07 -5.35
C GLU A 289 10.46 -10.38 -4.57
N ILE A 290 9.33 -11.06 -4.39
CA ILE A 290 9.26 -12.39 -3.77
C ILE A 290 9.93 -13.44 -4.65
N ALA A 291 9.74 -13.40 -5.97
CA ALA A 291 10.43 -14.29 -6.89
C ALA A 291 11.96 -14.11 -6.83
N LYS A 292 12.44 -12.87 -6.78
CA LYS A 292 13.87 -12.56 -6.55
C LYS A 292 14.35 -13.13 -5.22
N TYR A 293 13.59 -12.95 -4.15
CA TYR A 293 13.92 -13.47 -2.82
C TYR A 293 14.04 -15.00 -2.81
N ALA A 294 13.11 -15.71 -3.45
CA ALA A 294 13.13 -17.17 -3.55
C ALA A 294 14.40 -17.66 -4.29
N LEU A 295 14.81 -16.97 -5.36
CA LEU A 295 16.04 -17.29 -6.11
C LEU A 295 17.32 -17.05 -5.30
N VAL A 296 17.32 -16.03 -4.43
CA VAL A 296 18.42 -15.77 -3.50
C VAL A 296 18.49 -16.87 -2.44
N GLN A 297 17.35 -17.29 -1.88
CA GLN A 297 17.30 -18.38 -0.91
C GLN A 297 17.75 -19.73 -1.49
N SER A 298 17.49 -20.01 -2.77
CA SER A 298 17.95 -21.23 -3.45
C SER A 298 19.43 -21.20 -3.84
N GLY A 299 20.18 -20.14 -3.53
CA GLY A 299 21.61 -20.02 -3.81
C GLY A 299 21.96 -19.81 -5.28
N THR A 300 20.98 -19.49 -6.13
CA THR A 300 21.15 -19.41 -7.59
C THR A 300 21.64 -18.06 -8.10
N THR A 301 21.46 -16.98 -7.33
CA THR A 301 21.90 -15.63 -7.72
C THR A 301 22.25 -14.78 -6.49
N SER A 302 23.43 -14.18 -6.46
CA SER A 302 23.81 -13.13 -5.50
C SER A 302 23.73 -11.76 -6.18
N SER A 303 22.65 -11.00 -5.96
CA SER A 303 22.60 -9.59 -6.39
C SER A 303 23.10 -8.70 -5.25
N PRO A 304 24.15 -7.87 -5.46
CA PRO A 304 24.80 -7.13 -4.36
C PRO A 304 24.29 -5.69 -4.12
N THR A 305 23.27 -5.18 -4.81
CA THR A 305 23.04 -3.71 -4.86
C THR A 305 21.62 -3.20 -4.55
N SER A 306 20.72 -4.00 -4.00
CA SER A 306 19.39 -3.50 -3.60
C SER A 306 18.93 -4.08 -2.27
N ILE A 307 18.12 -3.31 -1.54
CA ILE A 307 17.41 -3.81 -0.36
C ILE A 307 16.65 -5.07 -0.79
N THR A 308 16.97 -6.19 -0.14
CA THR A 308 16.34 -7.48 -0.43
C THR A 308 15.22 -7.70 0.57
N LEU A 309 14.18 -8.40 0.11
CA LEU A 309 13.11 -8.86 0.98
C LEU A 309 13.69 -9.70 2.13
N LYS A 310 13.19 -9.48 3.34
CA LYS A 310 13.61 -10.19 4.56
C LYS A 310 12.44 -11.01 5.09
N ASN A 311 12.73 -12.02 5.92
CA ASN A 311 11.66 -12.79 6.58
C ASN A 311 10.77 -11.90 7.47
N GLU A 312 11.31 -10.82 8.03
CA GLU A 312 10.57 -9.85 8.85
C GLU A 312 9.46 -9.12 8.07
N HIS A 313 9.60 -8.98 6.74
CA HIS A 313 8.61 -8.30 5.91
C HIS A 313 7.34 -9.11 5.70
N LYS A 314 7.42 -10.45 5.81
CA LYS A 314 6.34 -11.37 5.42
C LYS A 314 5.02 -11.08 6.14
N LEU A 315 5.06 -10.75 7.43
CA LEU A 315 3.86 -10.43 8.20
C LEU A 315 3.22 -9.10 7.74
N GLY A 316 4.05 -8.09 7.46
CA GLY A 316 3.58 -6.83 6.87
C GLY A 316 2.95 -7.01 5.49
N ILE A 317 3.54 -7.87 4.66
CA ILE A 317 3.02 -8.18 3.32
C ILE A 317 1.65 -8.87 3.43
N LEU A 318 1.50 -9.87 4.32
CA LEU A 318 0.21 -10.54 4.54
C LEU A 318 -0.89 -9.56 4.99
N HIS A 319 -0.54 -8.62 5.88
CA HIS A 319 -1.47 -7.58 6.32
C HIS A 319 -1.87 -6.64 5.17
N LEU A 320 -0.92 -6.28 4.29
CA LEU A 320 -1.20 -5.46 3.12
C LEU A 320 -2.13 -6.17 2.12
N ILE A 321 -1.91 -7.48 1.90
CA ILE A 321 -2.80 -8.30 1.06
C ILE A 321 -4.21 -8.36 1.67
N GLN A 322 -4.34 -8.49 2.99
CA GLN A 322 -5.64 -8.43 3.65
C GLN A 322 -6.36 -7.10 3.38
N ILE A 323 -5.67 -5.96 3.51
CA ILE A 323 -6.23 -4.64 3.19
C ILE A 323 -6.69 -4.58 1.73
N LEU A 324 -5.88 -5.09 0.80
CA LEU A 324 -6.21 -5.08 -0.63
C LEU A 324 -7.42 -5.97 -0.96
N ILE A 325 -7.60 -7.10 -0.28
CA ILE A 325 -8.80 -7.94 -0.42
C ILE A 325 -10.06 -7.17 -0.02
N GLU A 326 -9.97 -6.36 1.04
CA GLU A 326 -11.11 -5.58 1.55
C GLU A 326 -11.39 -4.31 0.73
N LYS A 327 -10.35 -3.64 0.22
CA LYS A 327 -10.46 -2.34 -0.46
C LYS A 327 -10.51 -2.42 -1.99
N CYS A 328 -9.86 -3.43 -2.58
CA CYS A 328 -9.66 -3.55 -4.03
C CYS A 328 -10.01 -4.97 -4.55
N PRO A 329 -11.21 -5.51 -4.27
CA PRO A 329 -11.54 -6.92 -4.57
C PRO A 329 -11.46 -7.27 -6.06
N GLN A 330 -11.79 -6.34 -6.96
CA GLN A 330 -11.73 -6.55 -8.41
C GLN A 330 -10.29 -6.74 -8.91
N ASP A 331 -9.34 -5.98 -8.38
CA ASP A 331 -7.93 -6.10 -8.76
C ASP A 331 -7.31 -7.39 -8.21
N ILE A 332 -7.75 -7.81 -7.02
CA ILE A 332 -7.39 -9.10 -6.44
C ILE A 332 -7.93 -10.25 -7.29
N GLU A 333 -9.16 -10.17 -7.78
CA GLU A 333 -9.73 -11.20 -8.65
C GLU A 333 -8.95 -11.35 -9.96
N ASP A 334 -8.53 -10.23 -10.55
CA ASP A 334 -7.74 -10.20 -11.78
C ASP A 334 -6.33 -10.80 -11.61
N LEU A 335 -5.73 -10.60 -10.43
CA LEU A 335 -4.37 -11.02 -10.10
C LEU A 335 -4.36 -12.11 -9.01
N ILE A 336 -5.39 -12.96 -8.99
CA ILE A 336 -5.59 -13.91 -7.89
C ILE A 336 -4.45 -14.93 -7.77
N LEU A 337 -3.81 -15.30 -8.88
CA LEU A 337 -2.65 -16.21 -8.84
C LEU A 337 -1.45 -15.54 -8.17
N GLU A 338 -1.14 -14.31 -8.57
CA GLU A 338 -0.07 -13.52 -8.00
C GLU A 338 -0.27 -13.31 -6.50
N VAL A 339 -1.51 -13.03 -6.09
CA VAL A 339 -1.88 -12.88 -4.67
C VAL A 339 -1.70 -14.19 -3.89
N ILE A 340 -2.10 -15.32 -4.47
CA ILE A 340 -1.93 -16.64 -3.85
C ILE A 340 -0.45 -17.00 -3.74
N ASP A 341 0.35 -16.73 -4.76
CA ASP A 341 1.80 -16.92 -4.75
C ASP A 341 2.47 -16.07 -3.66
N ILE A 342 2.14 -14.77 -3.60
CA ILE A 342 2.63 -13.85 -2.55
C ILE A 342 2.29 -14.41 -1.17
N THR A 343 1.01 -14.79 -0.98
CA THR A 343 0.49 -15.28 0.30
C THR A 343 1.21 -16.56 0.73
N LEU A 344 1.33 -17.55 -0.16
CA LEU A 344 2.03 -18.81 0.11
C LEU A 344 3.51 -18.62 0.46
N ASN A 345 4.20 -17.70 -0.21
CA ASN A 345 5.60 -17.39 0.09
C ASN A 345 5.81 -16.67 1.43
N CYS A 346 4.80 -15.96 1.91
CA CYS A 346 4.86 -15.23 3.18
C CYS A 346 4.46 -16.08 4.40
N ILE A 347 3.81 -17.23 4.20
CA ILE A 347 3.34 -18.11 5.29
C ILE A 347 4.38 -19.19 5.60
N ASP A 348 4.42 -19.64 6.85
CA ASP A 348 5.10 -20.88 7.20
C ASP A 348 4.26 -22.11 6.78
N LEU A 349 4.65 -22.72 5.67
CA LEU A 349 4.00 -23.93 5.14
C LEU A 349 4.05 -25.10 6.13
N ASN A 350 5.01 -25.16 7.07
CA ASN A 350 5.04 -26.23 8.06
C ASN A 350 3.87 -26.14 9.03
N ILE A 351 3.48 -24.92 9.42
CA ILE A 351 2.31 -24.69 10.27
C ILE A 351 1.04 -25.13 9.53
N LEU A 352 0.90 -24.78 8.24
CA LEU A 352 -0.22 -25.22 7.41
C LEU A 352 -0.28 -26.75 7.30
N ARG A 353 0.87 -27.41 7.13
CA ARG A 353 0.95 -28.88 7.02
C ARG A 353 0.55 -29.58 8.31
N HIS A 354 0.90 -29.04 9.48
CA HIS A 354 0.58 -29.65 10.77
C HIS A 354 -0.84 -29.35 11.26
N LYS A 355 -1.33 -28.12 11.06
CA LYS A 355 -2.67 -27.69 11.50
C LYS A 355 -3.77 -27.96 10.46
N GLY A 356 -3.40 -28.32 9.23
CA GLY A 356 -4.32 -28.74 8.17
C GLY A 356 -5.38 -27.68 7.83
N VAL A 357 -6.64 -28.12 7.71
CA VAL A 357 -7.79 -27.30 7.27
C VAL A 357 -7.96 -26.04 8.14
N GLN A 358 -7.74 -26.13 9.46
CA GLN A 358 -7.97 -25.00 10.36
C GLN A 358 -7.01 -23.83 10.09
N ALA A 359 -5.72 -24.11 9.92
CA ALA A 359 -4.76 -23.05 9.61
C ALA A 359 -4.96 -22.48 8.21
N VAL A 360 -5.41 -23.30 7.25
CA VAL A 360 -5.80 -22.79 5.93
C VAL A 360 -7.00 -21.86 6.05
N SER A 361 -8.01 -22.19 6.85
CA SER A 361 -9.16 -21.30 7.07
C SER A 361 -8.77 -20.00 7.78
N GLU A 362 -7.83 -20.05 8.73
CA GLU A 362 -7.33 -18.84 9.42
C GLU A 362 -6.53 -17.95 8.47
N THR A 363 -5.76 -18.53 7.55
CA THR A 363 -4.80 -17.79 6.72
C THR A 363 -5.37 -17.38 5.35
N PHE A 364 -6.14 -18.27 4.72
CA PHE A 364 -6.79 -18.06 3.42
C PHE A 364 -8.28 -17.74 3.54
N GLY A 365 -8.82 -17.57 4.76
CA GLY A 365 -10.26 -17.37 4.96
C GLY A 365 -10.87 -16.21 4.16
N LEU A 366 -10.09 -15.18 3.85
CA LEU A 366 -10.50 -14.07 2.98
C LEU A 366 -10.40 -14.42 1.49
N LEU A 367 -9.38 -15.19 1.09
CA LEU A 367 -9.16 -15.62 -0.29
C LEU A 367 -10.12 -16.75 -0.73
N LEU A 368 -10.53 -17.61 0.20
CA LEU A 368 -11.53 -18.66 -0.04
C LEU A 368 -12.95 -18.12 -0.21
N LYS A 369 -13.17 -16.81 -0.02
CA LYS A 369 -14.43 -16.15 -0.38
C LYS A 369 -14.59 -15.96 -1.88
N TYR A 370 -13.49 -16.03 -2.65
CA TYR A 370 -13.53 -15.93 -4.10
C TYR A 370 -13.96 -17.29 -4.69
N PRO A 371 -15.10 -17.37 -5.42
CA PRO A 371 -15.55 -18.58 -6.11
C PRO A 371 -14.51 -19.34 -6.96
N THR A 372 -13.49 -18.63 -7.43
CA THR A 372 -12.41 -19.20 -8.22
C THR A 372 -11.33 -19.89 -7.40
N VAL A 373 -11.38 -19.79 -6.07
CA VAL A 373 -10.39 -20.37 -5.14
C VAL A 373 -11.06 -21.44 -4.29
N THR A 374 -10.48 -22.65 -4.27
CA THR A 374 -10.98 -23.75 -3.46
C THR A 374 -9.85 -24.53 -2.80
N TYR A 375 -10.11 -25.02 -1.59
CA TYR A 375 -9.17 -25.85 -0.84
C TYR A 375 -9.77 -27.25 -0.63
N CYS A 376 -8.97 -28.27 -0.85
CA CYS A 376 -9.38 -29.65 -0.65
C CYS A 376 -9.30 -30.03 0.84
N HIS A 377 -10.39 -30.51 1.43
CA HIS A 377 -10.38 -30.92 2.84
C HIS A 377 -9.64 -32.24 3.10
N GLY A 378 -9.70 -33.18 2.15
CA GLY A 378 -9.05 -34.50 2.28
C GLY A 378 -7.56 -34.54 1.93
N SER A 379 -7.03 -33.48 1.32
CA SER A 379 -5.61 -33.38 0.94
C SER A 379 -5.22 -31.91 0.91
N PRO A 380 -4.02 -31.51 1.37
CA PRO A 380 -3.61 -30.11 1.45
C PRO A 380 -3.27 -29.54 0.07
N LYS A 381 -4.29 -29.46 -0.80
CA LYS A 381 -4.24 -28.93 -2.15
C LYS A 381 -5.14 -27.71 -2.24
N LEU A 382 -4.65 -26.68 -2.91
CA LEU A 382 -5.39 -25.46 -3.21
C LEU A 382 -5.51 -25.37 -4.73
N CYS A 383 -6.69 -25.04 -5.24
CA CYS A 383 -6.89 -24.79 -6.67
C CYS A 383 -7.43 -23.39 -6.88
N VAL A 384 -6.90 -22.72 -7.89
CA VAL A 384 -7.23 -21.35 -8.25
C VAL A 384 -7.53 -21.28 -9.74
N GLY A 385 -8.69 -20.76 -10.08
CA GLY A 385 -9.08 -20.41 -11.44
C GLY A 385 -8.85 -18.93 -11.74
N THR A 386 -8.55 -18.63 -13.00
CA THR A 386 -8.31 -17.25 -13.44
C THR A 386 -9.34 -16.77 -14.44
N LYS A 387 -9.37 -15.44 -14.62
CA LYS A 387 -10.12 -14.82 -15.72
C LYS A 387 -9.59 -15.17 -17.10
N THR A 388 -8.36 -15.67 -17.20
CA THR A 388 -7.81 -16.20 -18.45
C THR A 388 -8.23 -17.65 -18.72
N GLY A 389 -8.94 -18.30 -17.78
CA GLY A 389 -9.40 -19.69 -17.90
C GLY A 389 -8.36 -20.74 -17.54
N LEU A 390 -7.25 -20.31 -16.93
CA LEU A 390 -6.23 -21.18 -16.39
C LEU A 390 -6.66 -21.67 -15.01
N LEU A 391 -6.46 -22.95 -14.75
CA LEU A 391 -6.62 -23.55 -13.43
C LEU A 391 -5.24 -23.97 -12.92
N ALA A 392 -4.82 -23.35 -11.83
CA ALA A 392 -3.57 -23.64 -11.14
C ALA A 392 -3.85 -24.50 -9.92
N LEU A 393 -3.15 -25.62 -9.80
CA LEU A 393 -3.18 -26.49 -8.64
C LEU A 393 -1.90 -26.32 -7.83
N TYR A 394 -2.04 -26.04 -6.54
CA TYR A 394 -0.95 -25.91 -5.59
C TYR A 394 -0.96 -27.10 -4.64
N ASP A 395 0.18 -27.76 -4.51
CA ASP A 395 0.39 -28.79 -3.49
C ASP A 395 1.09 -28.17 -2.28
N LEU A 396 0.33 -27.93 -1.22
CA LEU A 396 0.84 -27.35 0.03
C LEU A 396 1.71 -28.34 0.82
N LYS A 397 1.83 -29.60 0.36
CA LYS A 397 2.88 -30.50 0.85
C LYS A 397 4.23 -30.14 0.28
N THR A 398 4.33 -29.47 -0.86
CA THR A 398 5.65 -29.12 -1.39
C THR A 398 6.09 -27.78 -0.82
N PRO A 399 7.39 -27.59 -0.51
CA PRO A 399 7.90 -26.28 -0.10
C PRO A 399 7.93 -25.29 -1.28
N LYS A 400 7.57 -25.73 -2.49
CA LYS A 400 7.54 -24.89 -3.68
C LYS A 400 6.23 -24.10 -3.69
N CYS A 401 6.33 -22.79 -3.54
CA CYS A 401 5.21 -21.86 -3.66
C CYS A 401 4.87 -21.54 -5.12
N GLN A 402 4.77 -22.59 -5.95
CA GLN A 402 4.42 -22.52 -7.37
C GLN A 402 3.37 -23.58 -7.66
N PRO A 403 2.55 -23.41 -8.71
CA PRO A 403 1.59 -24.43 -9.08
C PRO A 403 2.29 -25.75 -9.40
N SER A 404 1.88 -26.82 -8.72
CA SER A 404 2.34 -28.18 -8.97
C SER A 404 1.82 -28.72 -10.30
N GLN A 405 0.67 -28.20 -10.75
CA GLN A 405 0.09 -28.50 -12.04
C GLN A 405 -0.68 -27.28 -12.57
N VAL A 406 -0.55 -27.03 -13.87
CA VAL A 406 -1.39 -26.10 -14.61
C VAL A 406 -2.28 -26.93 -15.54
N LEU A 407 -3.59 -26.85 -15.36
CA LEU A 407 -4.55 -27.61 -16.16
C LEU A 407 -4.80 -26.91 -17.52
N PRO A 408 -5.26 -27.67 -18.54
CA PRO A 408 -5.58 -27.13 -19.85
C PRO A 408 -6.47 -25.89 -19.74
N LYS A 409 -6.09 -24.85 -20.49
CA LYS A 409 -6.79 -23.58 -20.53
C LYS A 409 -8.22 -23.78 -21.03
N THR A 410 -9.18 -23.33 -20.23
CA THR A 410 -10.60 -23.19 -20.59
C THR A 410 -10.87 -21.72 -20.97
N GLU A 411 -12.12 -21.34 -21.25
CA GLU A 411 -12.48 -19.92 -21.15
C GLU A 411 -12.45 -19.46 -19.68
N ILE A 412 -12.72 -18.18 -19.42
CA ILE A 412 -12.72 -17.56 -18.08
C ILE A 412 -13.36 -18.48 -17.04
N THR A 413 -12.62 -18.82 -15.99
CA THR A 413 -13.14 -19.65 -14.90
C THR A 413 -13.94 -18.79 -13.94
N THR A 414 -15.18 -19.19 -13.68
CA THR A 414 -16.11 -18.47 -12.79
C THR A 414 -16.20 -19.14 -11.41
N TYR A 415 -16.13 -20.47 -11.36
CA TYR A 415 -16.26 -21.21 -10.10
C TYR A 415 -15.37 -22.45 -10.11
N VAL A 416 -14.82 -22.81 -8.95
CA VAL A 416 -14.05 -24.05 -8.75
C VAL A 416 -14.40 -24.66 -7.40
N GLU A 417 -14.56 -25.99 -7.33
CA GLU A 417 -14.85 -26.69 -6.07
C GLU A 417 -14.31 -28.11 -6.04
N PHE A 418 -13.55 -28.46 -5.00
CA PHE A 418 -13.16 -29.85 -4.75
C PHE A 418 -14.31 -30.68 -4.20
N SER A 419 -14.35 -31.96 -4.59
CA SER A 419 -15.17 -32.94 -3.89
C SER A 419 -14.69 -33.11 -2.45
N THR A 420 -15.58 -33.48 -1.54
CA THR A 420 -15.26 -33.64 -0.10
C THR A 420 -14.14 -34.66 0.15
N ASP A 421 -14.01 -35.67 -0.71
CA ASP A 421 -12.96 -36.68 -0.67
C ASP A 421 -11.69 -36.32 -1.46
N GLY A 422 -11.68 -35.17 -2.14
CA GLY A 422 -10.55 -34.67 -2.92
C GLY A 422 -10.24 -35.44 -4.20
N LYS A 423 -11.10 -36.38 -4.60
CA LYS A 423 -10.88 -37.19 -5.81
C LYS A 423 -11.24 -36.44 -7.09
N TYR A 424 -12.20 -35.53 -7.00
CA TYR A 424 -12.66 -34.75 -8.14
C TYR A 424 -12.56 -33.25 -7.86
N LEU A 425 -12.44 -32.49 -8.92
CA LEU A 425 -12.54 -31.04 -8.95
C LEU A 425 -13.59 -30.68 -9.99
N ALA A 426 -14.55 -29.84 -9.63
CA ALA A 426 -15.48 -29.24 -10.57
C ALA A 426 -14.99 -27.83 -10.88
N SER A 427 -14.98 -27.45 -12.16
CA SER A 427 -14.73 -26.07 -12.58
C SER A 427 -15.78 -25.64 -13.60
N TYR A 428 -16.27 -24.43 -13.47
CA TYR A 428 -17.29 -23.88 -14.35
C TYR A 428 -16.80 -22.62 -15.04
N SER A 429 -16.98 -22.58 -16.36
CA SER A 429 -16.77 -21.38 -17.17
C SER A 429 -18.13 -20.79 -17.53
N GLY A 430 -18.48 -19.66 -16.89
CA GLY A 430 -19.76 -19.00 -17.08
C GLY A 430 -19.99 -18.50 -18.50
N TYR A 431 -18.95 -17.94 -19.12
CA TYR A 431 -19.07 -17.37 -20.47
C TYR A 431 -19.04 -18.41 -21.57
N GLU A 432 -18.51 -19.61 -21.33
CA GLU A 432 -18.66 -20.74 -22.26
C GLU A 432 -19.95 -21.52 -22.00
N GLY A 433 -20.52 -21.40 -20.79
CA GLY A 433 -21.65 -22.22 -20.34
C GLY A 433 -21.23 -23.69 -20.20
N LYS A 434 -20.03 -23.96 -19.67
CA LYS A 434 -19.52 -25.33 -19.58
C LYS A 434 -18.97 -25.67 -18.23
N LEU A 435 -19.36 -26.86 -17.77
CA LEU A 435 -18.90 -27.49 -16.54
C LEU A 435 -17.89 -28.58 -16.88
N TYR A 436 -16.78 -28.62 -16.16
CA TYR A 436 -15.72 -29.59 -16.32
C TYR A 436 -15.51 -30.34 -15.01
N PHE A 437 -15.31 -31.64 -15.12
CA PHE A 437 -14.90 -32.47 -14.00
C PHE A 437 -13.49 -32.98 -14.24
N TRP A 438 -12.65 -32.81 -13.23
CA TRP A 438 -11.27 -33.26 -13.23
C TRP A 438 -11.11 -34.33 -12.18
N GLN A 439 -10.55 -35.47 -12.55
CA GLN A 439 -10.32 -36.59 -11.65
C GLN A 439 -8.84 -36.68 -11.27
N THR A 440 -8.58 -36.94 -9.99
CA THR A 440 -7.24 -37.21 -9.48
C THR A 440 -6.81 -38.59 -9.93
N SER A 441 -5.74 -38.67 -10.74
CA SER A 441 -5.08 -39.93 -11.05
C SER A 441 -4.12 -40.27 -9.90
N SER A 442 -4.38 -41.37 -9.19
CA SER A 442 -3.42 -41.94 -8.25
C SER A 442 -2.56 -42.95 -9.02
N ASN A 443 -1.49 -42.51 -9.67
CA ASN A 443 -0.60 -43.45 -10.34
C ASN A 443 0.38 -44.04 -9.33
N THR A 444 0.01 -45.20 -8.75
CA THR A 444 0.72 -45.85 -7.63
C THR A 444 2.06 -46.46 -8.02
N PHE A 445 2.43 -46.46 -9.31
CA PHE A 445 3.60 -47.20 -9.81
C PHE A 445 4.90 -46.40 -9.93
N PHE A 446 4.86 -45.06 -10.02
CA PHE A 446 6.08 -44.24 -10.11
C PHE A 446 5.84 -42.86 -9.46
N GLY A 447 6.29 -42.67 -8.22
CA GLY A 447 6.46 -41.37 -7.58
C GLY A 447 5.23 -40.45 -7.49
N SER A 448 4.63 -40.39 -6.30
CA SER A 448 3.62 -39.46 -5.73
C SER A 448 3.24 -38.14 -6.46
N SER A 449 2.89 -38.16 -7.74
CA SER A 449 2.24 -37.03 -8.42
C SER A 449 0.77 -37.36 -8.65
N ASN A 450 -0.08 -36.91 -7.72
CA ASN A 450 -1.53 -36.99 -7.84
C ASN A 450 -2.00 -35.86 -8.76
N ALA A 451 -1.84 -36.03 -10.08
CA ALA A 451 -2.26 -35.07 -11.09
C ALA A 451 -3.79 -35.13 -11.31
N LEU A 452 -4.38 -33.99 -11.67
CA LEU A 452 -5.77 -33.91 -12.12
C LEU A 452 -5.81 -34.06 -13.64
N HIS A 453 -6.72 -34.90 -14.14
CA HIS A 453 -7.00 -35.05 -15.57
C HIS A 453 -8.47 -34.81 -15.84
N LEU A 454 -8.79 -34.28 -17.02
CA LEU A 454 -10.19 -34.05 -17.41
C LEU A 454 -10.90 -35.41 -17.54
N SER A 455 -11.96 -35.63 -16.76
CA SER A 455 -12.79 -36.84 -16.83
C SER A 455 -13.99 -36.65 -17.75
N SER A 456 -14.69 -35.53 -17.61
CA SER A 456 -15.95 -35.28 -18.31
C SER A 456 -16.25 -33.78 -18.43
N ARG A 457 -17.14 -33.44 -19.37
CA ARG A 457 -17.56 -32.07 -19.68
C ARG A 457 -19.07 -32.06 -19.92
N HIS A 458 -19.76 -31.05 -19.41
CA HIS A 458 -21.20 -30.89 -19.56
C HIS A 458 -21.55 -29.48 -20.00
N ASP A 459 -22.61 -29.37 -20.80
CA ASP A 459 -23.22 -28.09 -21.14
C ASP A 459 -24.10 -27.59 -19.98
N ALA A 460 -23.85 -26.35 -19.61
CA ALA A 460 -24.48 -25.59 -18.54
C ALA A 460 -25.04 -24.27 -19.10
N GLN A 461 -25.79 -23.53 -18.27
CA GLN A 461 -26.31 -22.23 -18.69
C GLN A 461 -25.17 -21.25 -18.91
N ARG A 462 -25.23 -20.45 -19.96
CA ARG A 462 -24.25 -19.40 -20.24
C ARG A 462 -24.62 -18.14 -19.47
N LEU A 463 -23.65 -17.50 -18.82
CA LEU A 463 -23.83 -16.19 -18.19
C LEU A 463 -23.72 -15.08 -19.23
N ASP A 464 -24.59 -14.08 -19.13
CA ASP A 464 -24.55 -12.91 -19.98
C ASP A 464 -23.41 -11.97 -19.54
N ARG A 465 -22.73 -11.37 -20.52
CA ARG A 465 -21.58 -10.47 -20.29
C ARG A 465 -21.99 -9.09 -19.77
N SER A 466 -23.27 -8.73 -19.88
CA SER A 466 -23.78 -7.42 -19.46
C SER A 466 -24.26 -7.34 -18.01
N ILE A 467 -24.28 -8.46 -17.28
CA ILE A 467 -24.78 -8.52 -15.90
C ILE A 467 -23.58 -8.47 -14.92
N LEU A 468 -23.83 -7.98 -13.69
CA LEU A 468 -22.87 -7.84 -12.59
C LEU A 468 -21.96 -9.06 -12.39
N SER A 469 -20.85 -8.85 -11.65
CA SER A 469 -19.76 -9.83 -11.45
C SER A 469 -20.26 -11.28 -11.33
N PRO A 470 -19.82 -12.20 -12.22
CA PRO A 470 -20.26 -13.60 -12.26
C PRO A 470 -20.11 -14.38 -10.95
N MET A 471 -19.31 -13.86 -10.03
CA MET A 471 -18.98 -14.46 -8.73
C MET A 471 -20.18 -14.64 -7.82
N GLU A 472 -21.17 -13.74 -7.87
CA GLU A 472 -22.36 -13.84 -7.02
C GLU A 472 -23.42 -14.75 -7.64
N GLN A 473 -23.41 -14.91 -8.96
CA GLN A 473 -24.53 -15.48 -9.69
C GLN A 473 -24.61 -16.99 -9.67
N VAL A 474 -23.51 -17.70 -9.37
CA VAL A 474 -23.45 -19.16 -9.49
C VAL A 474 -22.80 -19.77 -8.26
N SER A 475 -23.41 -20.83 -7.74
CA SER A 475 -22.78 -21.70 -6.75
C SER A 475 -22.73 -23.15 -7.24
N LEU A 476 -21.55 -23.77 -7.16
CA LEU A 476 -21.41 -25.22 -7.19
C LEU A 476 -21.39 -25.75 -5.76
N LYS A 477 -22.05 -26.90 -5.55
CA LYS A 477 -21.99 -27.70 -4.32
C LYS A 477 -22.03 -29.18 -4.64
N TRP A 478 -21.11 -29.95 -4.09
CA TRP A 478 -21.14 -31.41 -4.16
C TRP A 478 -22.28 -31.97 -3.30
N ILE A 479 -23.20 -32.75 -3.90
CA ILE A 479 -24.24 -33.48 -3.17
C ILE A 479 -23.66 -34.79 -2.63
N ASP A 480 -22.97 -35.51 -3.51
CA ASP A 480 -22.30 -36.77 -3.20
C ASP A 480 -21.02 -36.88 -4.08
N ARG A 481 -20.37 -38.05 -4.10
CA ARG A 481 -19.13 -38.28 -4.88
C ARG A 481 -19.31 -38.29 -6.39
N THR A 482 -20.54 -38.33 -6.86
CA THR A 482 -20.92 -38.52 -8.26
C THR A 482 -21.84 -37.42 -8.78
N HIS A 483 -22.37 -36.56 -7.91
CA HIS A 483 -23.32 -35.52 -8.28
C HIS A 483 -22.90 -34.15 -7.75
N VAL A 484 -22.89 -33.17 -8.65
CA VAL A 484 -22.70 -31.76 -8.33
C VAL A 484 -23.97 -30.99 -8.63
N LYS A 485 -24.43 -30.23 -7.65
CA LYS A 485 -25.52 -29.28 -7.77
C LYS A 485 -24.96 -27.93 -8.19
N MET A 486 -25.57 -27.36 -9.21
CA MET A 486 -25.31 -26.01 -9.66
C MET A 486 -26.58 -25.18 -9.48
N CYS A 487 -26.45 -24.04 -8.80
CA CYS A 487 -27.54 -23.09 -8.59
C CYS A 487 -27.17 -21.76 -9.23
N TRP A 488 -28.10 -21.16 -9.98
CA TRP A 488 -27.99 -19.80 -10.51
C TRP A 488 -28.88 -18.87 -9.68
N GLN A 489 -28.31 -17.80 -9.10
CA GLN A 489 -29.03 -16.90 -8.20
C GLN A 489 -30.18 -16.15 -8.88
N ASP A 490 -30.01 -15.78 -10.15
CA ASP A 490 -30.97 -14.94 -10.86
C ASP A 490 -32.27 -15.69 -11.24
N ASP A 491 -32.22 -17.01 -11.41
CA ASP A 491 -33.37 -17.78 -11.92
C ASP A 491 -33.95 -18.82 -10.92
N LYS A 492 -33.35 -19.00 -9.72
CA LYS A 492 -33.62 -20.16 -8.83
C LYS A 492 -33.58 -21.50 -9.58
N ILE A 493 -32.86 -21.57 -10.70
CA ILE A 493 -32.69 -22.81 -11.46
C ILE A 493 -31.64 -23.63 -10.72
N GLU A 494 -31.97 -24.89 -10.51
CA GLU A 494 -31.05 -25.87 -9.95
C GLU A 494 -30.90 -27.01 -10.95
N LYS A 495 -29.65 -27.34 -11.29
CA LYS A 495 -29.34 -28.48 -12.16
C LYS A 495 -28.33 -29.38 -11.46
N ILE A 496 -28.58 -30.67 -11.53
CA ILE A 496 -27.68 -31.70 -10.99
C ILE A 496 -26.95 -32.34 -12.15
N PHE A 497 -25.63 -32.39 -12.05
CA PHE A 497 -24.75 -33.00 -13.03
C PHE A 497 -24.11 -34.24 -12.42
N LYS A 498 -24.02 -35.30 -13.23
CA LYS A 498 -23.30 -36.51 -12.87
C LYS A 498 -21.86 -36.42 -13.38
N VAL A 499 -20.90 -36.63 -12.48
CA VAL A 499 -19.44 -36.54 -12.68
C VAL A 499 -18.93 -37.62 -13.63
#